data_AF-A0A7C5HV52-F1
#
_entry.id   AF-A0A7C5HV52-F1
#
_cell.length_a   1.000
_cell.length_b   1.000
_cell.length_c   1.000
_cell.angle_alpha   90.00
_cell.angle_beta   90.00
_cell.angle_gamma   90.00
#
_symmetry.space_group_name_H-M   'P 1'
#
loop_
_entity.id
_entity.type
_entity.pdbx_description
1 polymer ?
#
loop_
_entity_poly.entity_id
_entity_poly.type
_entity_poly.pdbx_seq_one_letter_code
_entity_poly.pdbx_strand_id
1 'polypeptide(L)'
;MELKNIQRIEDATRFGRREMFRIGSALIFITMVMLYASTIDVLDRPFSIELIVAAMIGGYMAMNIGANDVANNVGPAVGSKALTMAGAIIIAGIFESAGALIAG
;
A
#
# COMPACT_ATOMS: atom_id res chain seq x y z
N MET A 1 -21.31 -16.80 31.60
CA MET A 1 -19.83 -16.59 31.63
C MET A 1 -19.20 -16.78 30.26
N GLU A 2 -19.71 -17.68 29.41
CA GLU A 2 -19.14 -17.94 28.08
C GLU A 2 -19.21 -16.76 27.09
N LEU A 3 -20.28 -15.97 27.10
CA LEU A 3 -20.42 -14.78 26.23
C LEU A 3 -19.35 -13.72 26.48
N LYS A 4 -18.90 -13.54 27.74
CA LYS A 4 -17.80 -12.61 28.07
C LYS A 4 -16.45 -13.13 27.58
N ASN A 5 -16.27 -14.45 27.50
CA ASN A 5 -15.04 -15.06 26.99
C ASN A 5 -14.99 -14.97 25.46
N ILE A 6 -16.12 -15.16 24.77
CA ILE A 6 -16.24 -14.97 23.31
C ILE A 6 -15.98 -13.50 22.94
N GLN A 7 -16.58 -12.54 23.66
CA GLN A 7 -16.33 -11.11 23.43
C GLN A 7 -14.86 -10.71 23.67
N ARG A 8 -14.21 -11.27 24.69
CA ARG A 8 -12.77 -11.02 24.94
C ARG A 8 -11.87 -11.59 23.83
N ILE A 9 -12.23 -12.74 23.26
CA ILE A 9 -11.50 -13.32 22.12
C ILE A 9 -11.75 -12.49 20.85
N GLU A 10 -12.98 -12.02 20.62
CA GLU A 10 -13.32 -11.16 19.49
C GLU A 10 -12.56 -9.83 19.56
N ASP A 11 -12.52 -9.17 20.72
CA ASP A 11 -11.78 -7.91 20.91
C ASP A 11 -10.26 -8.10 20.76
N ALA A 12 -9.71 -9.21 21.26
CA ALA A 12 -8.30 -9.57 21.05
C ALA A 12 -7.99 -9.82 19.57
N THR A 13 -8.93 -10.42 18.82
CA THR A 13 -8.81 -10.67 17.38
C THR A 13 -9.00 -9.38 16.57
N ARG A 14 -9.83 -8.45 17.05
CA ARG A 14 -10.16 -7.20 16.36
C ARG A 14 -8.97 -6.24 16.28
N PHE A 15 -8.09 -6.24 17.28
CA PHE A 15 -6.85 -5.47 17.26
C PHE A 15 -5.87 -6.01 16.20
N GLY A 16 -5.71 -7.33 16.12
CA GLY A 16 -4.89 -7.97 15.09
C GLY A 16 -5.43 -7.76 13.68
N ARG A 17 -6.75 -7.63 13.51
CA ARG A 17 -7.39 -7.54 12.19
C ARG A 17 -6.92 -6.33 11.37
N ARG A 18 -6.76 -5.14 11.96
CA ARG A 18 -6.36 -3.93 11.22
C ARG A 18 -4.89 -3.97 10.80
N GLU A 19 -4.03 -4.47 11.68
CA GLU A 19 -2.62 -4.75 11.41
C GLU A 19 -2.48 -5.77 10.27
N MET A 20 -3.27 -6.85 10.33
CA MET A 20 -3.29 -7.91 9.33
C MET A 20 -3.75 -7.42 7.97
N PHE A 21 -4.73 -6.51 7.89
CA PHE A 21 -5.12 -5.90 6.61
C PHE A 21 -4.01 -5.03 6.02
N ARG A 22 -3.32 -4.25 6.84
CA ARG A 22 -2.21 -3.39 6.39
C ARG A 22 -1.03 -4.20 5.85
N ILE A 23 -0.61 -5.21 6.61
CA ILE A 23 0.49 -6.10 6.20
C ILE A 23 0.05 -6.96 5.00
N GLY A 24 -1.18 -7.47 5.02
CA GLY A 24 -1.74 -8.28 3.95
C GLY A 24 -1.80 -7.54 2.61
N SER A 25 -2.30 -6.31 2.59
CA SER A 25 -2.35 -5.51 1.36
C SER A 25 -0.95 -5.19 0.82
N ALA A 26 0.01 -4.90 1.71
CA ALA A 26 1.39 -4.65 1.32
C ALA A 26 2.05 -5.90 0.69
N LEU A 27 1.88 -7.06 1.33
CA LEU A 27 2.40 -8.33 0.80
C LEU A 27 1.79 -8.70 -0.54
N ILE A 28 0.47 -8.53 -0.70
CA ILE A 28 -0.21 -8.78 -1.98
C ILE A 28 0.34 -7.86 -3.07
N PHE A 29 0.50 -6.56 -2.79
CA PHE A 29 1.05 -5.61 -3.75
C PHE A 29 2.47 -6.00 -4.18
N ILE A 30 3.36 -6.30 -3.24
CA ILE A 30 4.73 -6.72 -3.55
C ILE A 30 4.74 -8.02 -4.36
N THR A 31 3.90 -8.99 -3.99
CA THR A 31 3.78 -10.24 -4.74
C THR A 31 3.32 -9.99 -6.17
N MET A 32 2.34 -9.09 -6.39
CA MET A 32 1.90 -8.70 -7.73
C MET A 32 3.02 -8.04 -8.53
N VAL A 33 3.80 -7.15 -7.92
CA VAL A 33 4.95 -6.50 -8.58
C VAL A 33 5.99 -7.54 -8.99
N MET A 34 6.32 -8.49 -8.11
CA MET A 34 7.27 -9.56 -8.41
C MET A 34 6.78 -10.49 -9.52
N LEU A 35 5.49 -10.87 -9.49
CA LEU A 35 4.89 -11.71 -10.53
C LEU A 35 4.87 -10.98 -11.88
N TYR A 36 4.51 -9.70 -11.90
CA TYR A 36 4.57 -8.90 -13.12
C TYR A 36 5.99 -8.81 -13.67
N ALA A 37 6.97 -8.47 -12.81
CA ALA A 37 8.38 -8.40 -13.20
C ALA A 37 8.93 -9.74 -13.72
N SER A 38 8.44 -10.87 -13.22
CA SER A 38 8.83 -12.21 -13.70
C SER A 38 8.35 -12.54 -15.10
N THR A 39 7.40 -11.78 -15.65
CA THR A 39 6.90 -11.92 -17.03
C THR A 39 7.64 -11.04 -18.04
N ILE A 40 8.58 -10.21 -17.59
CA ILE A 40 9.33 -9.30 -18.44
C ILE A 40 10.63 -9.96 -18.86
N ASP A 41 10.73 -10.23 -20.17
CA ASP A 41 11.97 -10.72 -20.78
C ASP A 41 12.99 -9.59 -20.90
N VAL A 42 14.20 -9.80 -20.40
CA VAL A 42 15.31 -8.86 -20.50
C VAL A 42 16.50 -9.57 -21.14
N LEU A 43 17.03 -9.03 -22.24
CA LEU A 43 18.20 -9.59 -22.94
C LEU A 43 18.03 -11.09 -23.28
N ASP A 44 16.87 -11.47 -23.81
CA ASP A 44 16.50 -12.86 -24.14
C ASP A 44 16.53 -13.83 -22.95
N ARG A 45 16.56 -13.31 -21.72
CA ARG A 45 16.42 -14.11 -20.50
C ARG A 45 14.97 -14.05 -20.02
N PRO A 46 14.25 -15.19 -20.02
CA PRO A 46 12.85 -15.23 -19.62
C PRO A 46 12.64 -15.08 -18.10
N PHE A 47 13.72 -15.09 -17.32
CA PHE A 47 13.64 -14.91 -15.86
C PHE A 47 14.85 -14.13 -15.37
N SER A 48 14.61 -12.87 -14.95
CA SER A 48 15.64 -11.95 -14.50
C SER A 48 15.49 -11.67 -13.00
N ILE A 49 16.30 -12.34 -12.18
CA ILE A 49 16.26 -12.20 -10.71
C ILE A 49 16.58 -10.76 -10.31
N GLU A 50 17.52 -10.10 -10.99
CA GLU A 50 17.92 -8.72 -10.65
C GLU A 50 16.74 -7.75 -10.83
N LEU A 51 15.96 -7.91 -11.91
CA LEU A 51 14.78 -7.10 -12.18
C LEU A 51 13.70 -7.34 -11.11
N ILE A 52 13.42 -8.59 -10.77
CA ILE A 52 12.41 -8.95 -9.77
C ILE A 52 12.78 -8.34 -8.40
N VAL A 53 14.04 -8.44 -8.01
CA VAL A 53 14.52 -7.87 -6.73
C VAL A 53 14.47 -6.34 -6.76
N ALA A 54 14.91 -5.70 -7.85
CA ALA A 54 14.83 -4.25 -8.01
C ALA A 54 13.39 -3.75 -7.97
N ALA A 55 12.46 -4.42 -8.68
CA ALA A 55 11.05 -4.09 -8.70
C ALA A 55 10.39 -4.28 -7.31
N MET A 56 10.74 -5.34 -6.59
CA MET A 56 10.27 -5.55 -5.22
C MET A 56 10.69 -4.41 -4.29
N ILE A 57 11.98 -4.03 -4.30
CA ILE A 57 12.51 -2.95 -3.45
C ILE A 57 11.88 -1.61 -3.86
N GLY A 58 11.81 -1.33 -5.17
CA GLY A 58 11.19 -0.12 -5.71
C GLY A 58 9.71 -0.03 -5.34
N GLY A 59 8.96 -1.13 -5.47
CA GLY A 59 7.55 -1.21 -5.07
C GLY A 59 7.34 -0.99 -3.57
N TYR A 60 8.21 -1.55 -2.73
CA TYR A 60 8.17 -1.29 -1.28
C TYR A 60 8.43 0.17 -0.96
N MET A 61 9.43 0.79 -1.60
CA MET A 61 9.72 2.21 -1.43
C MET A 61 8.57 3.09 -1.91
N ALA A 62 8.00 2.79 -3.09
CA ALA A 62 6.85 3.52 -3.63
C ALA A 62 5.66 3.53 -2.67
N MET A 63 5.37 2.39 -2.02
CA MET A 63 4.30 2.33 -1.02
C MET A 63 4.57 3.22 0.20
N ASN A 64 5.81 3.19 0.72
CA ASN A 64 6.16 3.98 1.91
C ASN A 64 6.25 5.48 1.62
N ILE A 65 6.86 5.85 0.50
CA ILE A 65 6.96 7.25 0.04
C ILE A 65 5.55 7.78 -0.21
N GLY A 66 4.74 7.05 -1.00
CA GLY A 66 3.39 7.53 -1.32
C GLY A 66 2.51 7.67 -0.08
N ALA A 67 2.53 6.70 0.85
CA ALA A 67 1.77 6.83 2.08
C ALA A 67 2.19 8.04 2.94
N ASN A 68 3.48 8.37 2.97
CA ASN A 68 4.02 9.53 3.67
C ASN A 68 3.62 10.84 2.96
N ASP A 69 3.71 10.87 1.64
CA ASP A 69 3.40 12.06 0.83
C ASP A 69 1.91 12.39 0.87
N VAL A 70 1.03 11.37 0.78
CA VAL A 70 -0.41 11.54 1.02
C VAL A 70 -0.65 12.18 2.38
N ALA A 71 -0.05 11.67 3.45
CA ALA A 71 -0.24 12.20 4.80
C ALA A 71 0.23 13.65 4.93
N ASN A 72 1.35 14.01 4.30
CA ASN A 72 1.90 15.37 4.33
C ASN A 72 1.06 16.35 3.50
N ASN A 73 0.56 15.93 2.33
CA ASN A 73 -0.18 16.80 1.41
C ASN A 73 -1.65 16.97 1.82
N VAL A 74 -2.29 15.90 2.32
CA VAL A 74 -3.73 15.93 2.66
C VAL A 74 -3.99 16.11 4.15
N GLY A 75 -2.99 15.93 5.02
CA GLY A 75 -3.11 16.02 6.48
C GLY A 75 -3.76 17.32 6.96
N PRO A 76 -3.32 18.51 6.52
CA PRO A 76 -3.96 19.77 6.89
C PRO A 76 -5.40 19.92 6.38
N ALA A 77 -5.68 19.46 5.16
CA ALA A 77 -7.00 19.55 4.55
C ALA A 77 -8.04 18.65 5.25
N VAL A 78 -7.63 17.44 5.65
CA VAL A 78 -8.49 16.56 6.45
C VAL A 78 -8.57 17.05 7.90
N GLY A 79 -7.44 17.45 8.49
CA GLY A 79 -7.36 17.92 9.88
C GLY A 79 -8.20 19.17 10.15
N SER A 80 -8.29 20.07 9.16
CA SER A 80 -9.16 21.27 9.20
C SER A 80 -10.63 20.98 8.88
N LYS A 81 -10.99 19.73 8.56
CA LYS A 81 -12.32 19.31 8.10
C LYS A 81 -12.76 19.93 6.77
N ALA A 82 -11.83 20.48 6.00
CA ALA A 82 -12.11 20.95 4.64
C ALA A 82 -12.40 19.79 3.68
N LEU A 83 -11.79 18.61 3.92
CA LEU A 83 -11.97 17.41 3.12
C LEU A 83 -12.15 16.16 4.00
N THR A 84 -12.89 15.17 3.49
CA THR A 84 -13.01 13.86 4.16
C THR A 84 -11.78 12.99 3.86
N MET A 85 -11.45 12.04 4.74
CA MET A 85 -10.36 11.08 4.50
C MET A 85 -10.52 10.32 3.17
N ALA A 86 -11.75 9.91 2.84
CA ALA A 86 -12.02 9.19 1.60
C ALA A 86 -11.81 10.09 0.38
N GLY A 87 -12.29 11.34 0.41
CA GLY A 87 -12.07 12.29 -0.67
C GLY A 87 -10.60 12.62 -0.86
N ALA A 88 -9.87 12.79 0.24
CA ALA A 88 -8.42 13.04 0.23
C ALA A 88 -7.64 11.90 -0.44
N ILE A 89 -7.95 10.65 -0.10
CA ILE A 89 -7.28 9.47 -0.69
C ILE A 89 -7.56 9.36 -2.19
N ILE A 90 -8.79 9.64 -2.64
CA ILE A 90 -9.13 9.60 -4.07
C ILE A 90 -8.36 10.68 -4.85
N ILE A 91 -8.35 11.91 -4.35
CA ILE A 91 -7.63 13.02 -4.98
C ILE A 91 -6.14 12.71 -5.04
N ALA A 92 -5.54 12.29 -3.92
CA ALA A 92 -4.14 11.92 -3.86
C ALA A 92 -3.82 10.78 -4.84
N GLY A 93 -4.62 9.71 -4.87
CA GLY A 93 -4.42 8.60 -5.81
C GLY A 93 -4.41 9.02 -7.28
N ILE A 94 -5.22 10.01 -7.67
CA ILE A 94 -5.23 10.52 -9.05
C ILE A 94 -4.02 11.42 -9.30
N PHE A 95 -3.83 12.47 -8.49
CA PHE A 95 -2.84 13.50 -8.77
C PHE A 95 -1.39 13.06 -8.48
N GLU A 96 -1.18 12.23 -7.47
CA GLU A 96 0.15 11.70 -7.14
C GLU A 96 0.59 10.65 -8.16
N SER A 97 -0.30 9.74 -8.55
CA SER A 97 0.00 8.78 -9.62
C SER A 97 0.18 9.48 -10.98
N ALA A 98 -0.64 10.49 -11.28
CA ALA A 98 -0.47 11.29 -12.50
C ALA A 98 0.85 12.08 -12.47
N GLY A 99 1.23 12.64 -11.32
CA GLY A 99 2.52 13.29 -11.12
C GLY A 99 3.67 12.34 -11.42
N ALA A 100 3.69 11.16 -10.79
CA ALA A 100 4.70 10.12 -11.00
C ALA A 100 4.80 9.66 -12.47
N LEU A 101 3.69 9.64 -13.20
CA LEU A 101 3.66 9.22 -14.62
C LEU A 101 4.07 10.33 -15.60
N ILE A 102 3.71 11.58 -15.32
CA ILE A 102 3.91 12.72 -16.24
C ILE A 102 5.24 13.42 -15.98
N ALA A 103 5.59 13.65 -14.71
CA ALA A 103 6.77 14.39 -14.30
C ALA A 103 7.92 13.47 -13.84
N GLY A 104 7.63 12.21 -13.53
CA GLY A 104 8.52 11.30 -12.82
C GLY A 104 8.46 11.51 -11.31
#